data_AF-A0AAP8X4H5-F1
#
_entry.id   AF-A0AAP8X4H5-F1
#
_cell.length_a   1.000
_cell.length_b   1.000
_cell.length_c   1.000
_cell.angle_alpha   90.00
_cell.angle_beta   90.00
_cell.angle_gamma   90.00
#
_symmetry.space_group_name_H-M   'P 1'
#
loop_
_entity.id
_entity.type
_entity.pdbx_description
1 polymer ?
#
loop_
_entity_poly.entity_id
_entity_poly.type
_entity_poly.pdbx_seq_one_letter_code
_entity_poly.pdbx_strand_id
1 'polypeptide(L)'
;MIICKFGLGQQIRHRQLGFPGVVIDIDPEYSLDTPTWEEISGNDTPRAEPWYHVVMEDDEGQPIHTYLAEAQLMKEELSEDEHPSLNELAEVIQRRAPQLRH
;
A
#
# COMPACT_ATOMS: atom_id res chain seq x y z
N MET A 1 -18.25 -5.56 6.36
CA MET A 1 -17.78 -4.66 5.29
C MET A 1 -16.41 -4.18 5.71
N ILE A 2 -15.35 -4.61 5.03
CA ILE A 2 -14.01 -4.11 5.32
C ILE A 2 -13.92 -2.71 4.71
N ILE A 3 -13.53 -1.72 5.50
CA ILE A 3 -13.45 -0.34 5.05
C ILE A 3 -11.97 -0.07 4.76
N CYS A 4 -11.62 0.13 3.49
CA CYS A 4 -10.27 0.50 3.09
C CYS A 4 -10.16 2.03 3.09
N LYS A 5 -9.15 2.58 3.76
CA LYS A 5 -8.85 4.01 3.73
C LYS A 5 -8.20 4.46 2.42
N PHE A 6 -7.51 3.55 1.73
CA PHE A 6 -6.80 3.84 0.48
C PHE A 6 -7.30 2.94 -0.66
N GLY A 7 -7.28 3.45 -1.89
CA GLY A 7 -7.73 2.73 -3.08
C GLY A 7 -6.57 2.35 -4.01
N LEU A 8 -6.86 1.45 -4.96
CA LEU A 8 -5.92 1.08 -6.02
C LEU A 8 -5.51 2.29 -6.86
N GLY A 9 -4.20 2.42 -7.10
CA GLY A 9 -3.59 3.52 -7.83
C GLY A 9 -3.58 4.83 -7.05
N GLN A 10 -3.93 4.81 -5.77
CA GLN A 10 -3.81 5.98 -4.90
C GLN A 10 -2.35 6.19 -4.50
N GLN A 11 -1.89 7.44 -4.62
CA GLN A 11 -0.61 7.86 -4.11
C GLN A 11 -0.66 8.01 -2.58
N ILE A 12 0.35 7.47 -1.92
CA ILE A 12 0.50 7.44 -0.47
C ILE A 12 1.94 7.73 -0.09
N ARG A 13 2.17 7.91 1.21
CA ARG A 13 3.49 8.01 1.79
C ARG A 13 3.63 7.08 2.98
N HIS A 14 4.81 6.48 3.15
CA HIS A 14 5.10 5.70 4.34
C HIS A 14 5.14 6.63 5.56
N ARG A 15 4.28 6.39 6.56
CA ARG A 15 4.05 7.28 7.70
C ARG A 15 5.31 7.61 8.51
N GLN A 16 6.20 6.62 8.70
CA GLN A 16 7.43 6.80 9.48
C GLN A 16 8.64 7.23 8.64
N LEU A 17 8.90 6.53 7.54
CA LEU A 17 10.07 6.76 6.69
C LEU A 17 9.92 7.92 5.70
N GLY A 18 8.68 8.29 5.38
CA GLY A 18 8.42 9.39 4.46
C GLY A 18 8.70 9.06 2.99
N PHE A 19 8.82 7.79 2.60
CA PHE A 19 8.95 7.43 1.18
C PHE A 19 7.61 7.51 0.46
N PRO A 20 7.55 8.12 -0.73
CA PRO A 20 6.35 8.17 -1.56
C PRO A 20 6.09 6.82 -2.22
N GLY A 21 4.83 6.52 -2.53
CA GLY A 21 4.48 5.28 -3.21
C GLY A 21 3.06 5.26 -3.75
N VAL A 22 2.72 4.16 -4.42
CA VAL A 22 1.42 3.92 -5.04
C VAL A 22 0.88 2.58 -4.58
N VAL A 23 -0.38 2.56 -4.16
CA VAL A 23 -1.12 1.32 -3.86
C VAL A 23 -1.40 0.57 -5.15
N ILE A 24 -0.94 -0.68 -5.26
CA ILE A 24 -1.14 -1.52 -6.44
C ILE A 24 -2.10 -2.69 -6.22
N ASP A 25 -2.26 -3.13 -4.97
CA ASP A 25 -3.20 -4.18 -4.56
C ASP A 25 -3.60 -4.03 -3.08
N ILE A 26 -4.67 -4.70 -2.64
CA ILE A 26 -5.22 -4.62 -1.28
C ILE A 26 -5.72 -6.00 -0.85
N ASP A 27 -5.13 -6.51 0.23
CA ASP A 27 -5.59 -7.71 0.90
C ASP A 27 -6.54 -7.34 2.06
N PRO A 28 -7.69 -8.01 2.19
CA PRO A 28 -8.64 -7.76 3.28
C PRO A 28 -8.08 -8.12 4.67
N GLU A 29 -7.12 -9.05 4.72
CA GLU A 29 -6.46 -9.54 5.92
C GLU A 29 -5.00 -9.89 5.60
N TYR A 30 -4.16 -10.06 6.62
CA TYR A 30 -2.77 -10.43 6.43
C TYR A 30 -2.62 -11.80 5.72
N SER A 31 -2.06 -11.82 4.51
CA SER A 31 -2.02 -13.00 3.64
C SER A 31 -0.67 -13.76 3.61
N LEU A 32 0.35 -13.27 4.32
CA LEU A 32 1.62 -14.01 4.47
C LEU A 32 1.46 -15.12 5.53
N ASP A 33 2.33 -16.14 5.48
CA ASP A 33 2.24 -17.35 6.30
C ASP A 33 1.94 -17.03 7.78
N THR A 34 0.89 -17.68 8.31
CA THR A 34 0.47 -17.51 9.70
C THR A 34 1.63 -17.88 10.62
N PRO A 35 2.12 -16.98 11.49
CA PRO A 35 3.18 -17.35 12.41
C PRO A 35 2.63 -18.36 13.42
N THR A 36 3.52 -19.24 13.88
CA THR A 36 3.24 -20.28 14.85
C THR A 36 2.62 -19.68 16.11
N TRP A 37 1.76 -20.45 16.78
CA TRP A 37 1.02 -20.04 17.98
C TRP A 37 1.88 -19.39 19.08
N GLU A 38 3.19 -19.71 19.13
CA GLU A 38 4.19 -19.18 20.06
C GLU A 38 4.53 -17.70 19.86
N GLU A 39 4.28 -17.15 18.66
CA GLU A 39 4.56 -15.76 18.30
C GLU A 39 3.34 -14.84 18.53
N ILE A 40 2.18 -15.41 18.87
CA ILE A 40 0.91 -14.69 19.05
C ILE A 40 0.82 -14.19 20.50
N SER A 41 1.75 -13.31 20.88
CA SER A 41 1.58 -12.43 22.04
C SER A 41 1.36 -11.01 21.55
N GLY A 42 0.15 -10.72 21.08
CA GLY A 42 -0.17 -9.41 20.54
C GLY A 42 -1.57 -9.36 19.94
N ASN A 43 -2.37 -8.43 20.46
CA ASN A 43 -3.69 -8.00 20.01
C ASN A 43 -3.89 -8.20 18.48
N ASP A 44 -4.73 -9.15 18.08
CA ASP A 44 -4.91 -9.64 16.69
C ASP A 44 -5.56 -8.63 15.72
N THR A 45 -6.03 -7.49 16.25
CA THR A 45 -6.66 -6.40 15.47
C THR A 45 -5.91 -5.93 14.21
N PRO A 46 -4.57 -5.72 14.17
CA PRO A 46 -3.90 -5.26 12.96
C PRO A 46 -3.84 -6.33 11.85
N ARG A 47 -4.13 -7.60 12.14
CA ARG A 47 -4.30 -8.64 11.10
C ARG A 47 -5.65 -8.59 10.42
N ALA A 48 -6.66 -8.07 11.13
CA ALA A 48 -8.03 -7.91 10.62
C ALA A 48 -8.26 -6.57 9.89
N GLU A 49 -7.26 -5.69 9.88
CA GLU A 49 -7.24 -4.49 9.04
C GLU A 49 -6.65 -4.81 7.65
N PRO A 50 -7.05 -4.07 6.60
CA PRO A 50 -6.53 -4.32 5.26
C PRO A 50 -5.03 -4.06 5.17
N TRP A 51 -4.36 -4.92 4.41
CA TRP A 51 -2.96 -4.83 4.06
C TRP A 51 -2.83 -4.39 2.61
N TYR A 52 -1.77 -3.64 2.33
CA TYR A 52 -1.61 -2.96 1.05
C TYR A 52 -0.30 -3.39 0.40
N HIS A 53 -0.39 -3.76 -0.86
CA HIS A 53 0.75 -3.86 -1.73
C HIS A 53 1.06 -2.47 -2.29
N VAL A 54 2.24 -1.96 -1.98
CA VAL A 54 2.67 -0.62 -2.34
C VAL A 54 4.00 -0.68 -3.07
N VAL A 55 4.08 -0.02 -4.22
CA VAL A 55 5.37 0.29 -4.85
C VAL A 55 5.81 1.66 -4.36
N MET A 56 6.91 1.71 -3.62
CA MET A 56 7.52 2.94 -3.12
C MET A 56 8.75 3.29 -3.94
N GLU A 57 9.16 4.55 -3.87
CA GLU A 57 10.42 5.03 -4.42
C GLU A 57 11.40 5.32 -3.26
N ASP A 58 12.61 4.76 -3.34
CA ASP A 58 13.66 5.04 -2.35
C ASP A 58 14.41 6.35 -2.66
N ASP A 59 15.44 6.66 -1.87
CA ASP A 59 16.26 7.87 -2.03
C ASP A 59 16.97 7.95 -3.40
N GLU A 60 17.28 6.80 -4.00
CA GLU A 60 17.88 6.68 -5.33
C GLU A 60 16.85 6.70 -6.48
N GLY A 61 15.56 6.83 -6.19
CA GLY A 61 14.52 6.82 -7.22
C GLY A 61 14.12 5.41 -7.70
N GLN A 62 14.53 4.33 -7.01
CA GLN A 62 14.24 2.96 -7.47
C GLN A 62 12.89 2.47 -6.93
N PRO A 63 12.10 1.77 -7.76
CA PRO A 63 10.83 1.21 -7.33
C PRO A 63 11.06 -0.03 -6.44
N ILE A 64 10.54 0.02 -5.22
CA ILE A 64 10.58 -1.06 -4.24
C ILE A 64 9.15 -1.52 -3.94
N HIS A 65 8.85 -2.79 -4.19
CA HIS A 65 7.59 -3.39 -3.79
C HIS A 65 7.61 -3.75 -2.30
N THR A 66 6.61 -3.27 -1.58
CA THR A 66 6.47 -3.43 -0.13
C THR A 66 5.06 -3.85 0.25
N TYR A 67 4.95 -4.49 1.40
CA TYR A 67 3.69 -4.96 1.97
C TYR A 67 3.51 -4.31 3.32
N LEU A 68 2.49 -3.45 3.44
CA LEU A 68 2.33 -2.53 4.56
C LEU A 68 0.90 -2.58 5.12
N ALA A 69 0.78 -2.48 6.44
CA ALA A 69 -0.52 -2.33 7.08
C ALA A 69 -1.08 -0.91 6.86
N GLU A 70 -2.41 -0.76 6.89
CA GLU A 70 -3.07 0.54 6.72
C GLU A 70 -2.52 1.64 7.64
N ALA A 71 -2.18 1.29 8.89
CA ALA A 71 -1.65 2.23 9.89
C ALA A 71 -0.27 2.81 9.53
N GLN A 72 0.48 2.15 8.64
CA GLN A 72 1.79 2.59 8.16
C GLN A 72 1.68 3.54 6.96
N LEU A 73 0.48 3.77 6.44
CA LEU A 73 0.25 4.61 5.28
C LEU A 73 -0.32 5.98 5.68
N MET A 74 0.02 6.98 4.88
CA MET A 74 -0.55 8.32 4.93
C MET A 74 -0.97 8.73 3.53
N LYS A 75 -2.08 9.48 3.42
CA LYS A 75 -2.48 10.07 2.14
C LYS A 75 -1.41 11.09 1.73
N GLU A 76 -0.94 10.98 0.50
CA GLU A 76 0.00 11.93 -0.06
C GLU A 76 -0.65 12.64 -1.26
N GLU A 77 -0.42 13.93 -1.38
CA GLU A 77 -0.66 14.69 -2.60
C GLU A 77 0.71 14.98 -3.22
N LEU A 78 1.20 14.01 -4.00
CA LEU A 78 2.45 14.17 -4.72
C LEU A 78 2.27 15.21 -5.82
N SER A 79 3.21 16.14 -5.93
CA SER A 79 3.25 17.04 -7.07
C SER A 79 3.61 16.23 -8.31
N GLU A 80 2.94 16.49 -9.44
CA GLU A 80 3.11 15.71 -10.67
C GLU A 80 4.57 15.70 -11.19
N ASP A 81 5.35 16.71 -10.84
CA ASP A 81 6.75 16.88 -11.25
C ASP A 81 7.78 16.18 -10.34
N GLU A 82 7.41 15.74 -9.13
CA GLU A 82 8.38 15.22 -8.15
C GLU A 82 8.74 13.75 -8.37
N HIS A 83 7.76 12.92 -8.78
CA HIS A 83 7.94 11.47 -8.94
C HIS A 83 7.24 10.96 -10.22
N PRO A 84 7.78 11.26 -11.42
CA PRO A 84 7.12 10.93 -12.70
C PRO A 84 6.88 9.42 -12.89
N SER A 85 7.79 8.59 -12.37
CA SER A 85 7.68 7.13 -12.32
C SER A 85 6.44 6.66 -11.53
N LEU A 86 6.23 7.23 -10.34
CA LEU A 86 5.07 6.91 -9.50
C LEU A 86 3.77 7.45 -10.10
N ASN A 87 3.80 8.62 -10.73
CA ASN A 87 2.65 9.18 -11.44
C ASN A 87 2.18 8.27 -12.57
N GLU A 88 3.10 7.81 -13.42
CA GLU A 88 2.79 6.88 -14.50
C GLU A 88 2.20 5.57 -13.94
N LEU A 89 2.79 5.03 -12.87
CA LEU A 89 2.28 3.82 -12.22
C LEU A 89 0.86 4.03 -11.68
N ALA A 90 0.60 5.13 -10.99
CA ALA A 90 -0.72 5.46 -10.47
C ALA A 90 -1.76 5.50 -11.59
N GLU A 91 -1.47 6.18 -12.69
CA GLU A 91 -2.36 6.21 -13.86
C GLU A 91 -2.61 4.81 -14.44
N VAL A 92 -1.56 3.99 -14.59
CA VAL A 92 -1.68 2.62 -15.11
C VAL A 92 -2.60 1.77 -14.22
N ILE A 93 -2.43 1.84 -12.90
CA ILE A 93 -3.24 1.08 -11.97
C ILE A 93 -4.68 1.60 -11.94
N GLN A 94 -4.90 2.92 -11.92
CA GLN A 94 -6.24 3.51 -11.96
C GLN A 94 -7.01 3.12 -13.23
N ARG A 95 -6.33 2.98 -14.38
CA ARG A 95 -6.93 2.50 -15.63
C ARG A 95 -7.27 1.00 -15.59
N ARG A 96 -6.53 0.20 -14.81
CA ARG A 96 -6.75 -1.25 -14.65
C ARG A 96 -7.75 -1.60 -13.56
N ALA A 97 -7.82 -0.83 -12.48
CA ALA A 97 -8.72 -1.00 -11.34
C ALA A 97 -10.21 -1.20 -11.70
N PRO A 98 -10.81 -0.49 -12.69
CA PRO A 98 -12.20 -0.76 -13.08
C PRO A 98 -12.42 -2.16 -13.68
N GLN A 99 -11.36 -2.84 -14.16
CA GLN A 99 -11.46 -4.16 -14.78
C GLN A 99 -11.34 -5.33 -13.78
N LEU A 100 -11.02 -5.05 -12.52
CA LEU A 100 -10.87 -6.05 -11.45
C LEU A 100 -12.11 -6.18 -10.56
N ARG A 101 -13.20 -5.48 -10.89
CA ARG A 101 -14.46 -5.49 -10.12
C ARG A 101 -15.49 -6.52 -10.62
N HIS A 102 -15.09 -7.47 -11.47
CA HIS A 102 -16.03 -8.34 -12.20
C HIS A 102 -15.89 -9.83 -11.89
#